data_AF-A0A2S8RMH0-F1
#
_entry.id   AF-A0A2S8RMH0-F1
#
_cell.length_a   1.000
_cell.length_b   1.000
_cell.length_c   1.000
_cell.angle_alpha   90.00
_cell.angle_beta   90.00
_cell.angle_gamma   90.00
#
_symmetry.space_group_name_H-M   'P 1'
#
loop_
_entity.id
_entity.type
_entity.pdbx_description
1 polymer ?
#
loop_
_entity_poly.entity_id
_entity_poly.type
_entity_poly.pdbx_seq_one_letter_code
_entity_poly.pdbx_strand_id
1 'polypeptide(L)'
;MLELDHFDLALLDVLQRFGRATHQQLAEQVPLSPSQIGRRLQRLEQVGVVDGYRVVLRPEKLGLGVTAFTSLKLKHHGDSIIEQFQQQIDVLPEVLECHAVVGDADYLLRIVAPDLNYLSTFVMKKLMRVPGVDSVRSNIVLTTFKRNGPLPLGHLSPGGAAA
;
A
#
# COMPACT_ATOMS: atom_id res chain seq x y z
N MET A 1 -23.19 6.48 -1.34
CA MET A 1 -21.98 6.03 -2.07
C MET A 1 -21.46 7.24 -2.82
N LEU A 2 -20.14 7.49 -2.85
CA LEU A 2 -19.62 8.65 -3.58
C LEU A 2 -19.76 8.38 -5.08
N GLU A 3 -20.52 9.20 -5.80
CA GLU A 3 -20.60 9.10 -7.25
C GLU A 3 -19.37 9.76 -7.89
N LEU A 4 -18.63 8.97 -8.66
CA LEU A 4 -17.50 9.40 -9.46
C LEU A 4 -17.96 9.44 -10.92
N ASP A 5 -17.85 10.60 -11.57
CA ASP A 5 -18.15 10.69 -12.99
C ASP A 5 -16.97 10.22 -13.84
N HIS A 6 -17.16 10.12 -15.16
CA HIS A 6 -16.11 9.65 -16.06
C HIS A 6 -14.86 10.55 -16.04
N PHE A 7 -15.01 11.84 -15.72
CA PHE A 7 -13.88 12.77 -15.66
C PHE A 7 -13.08 12.57 -14.38
N ASP A 8 -13.75 12.30 -13.25
CA ASP A 8 -13.07 11.93 -12.01
C ASP A 8 -12.24 10.65 -12.20
N LEU A 9 -12.81 9.63 -12.86
CA LEU A 9 -12.10 8.38 -13.15
C LEU A 9 -10.91 8.59 -14.09
N ALA A 10 -11.08 9.38 -15.16
CA ALA A 10 -9.99 9.72 -16.07
C ALA A 10 -8.87 10.50 -15.37
N LEU A 11 -9.23 11.47 -14.52
CA LEU A 11 -8.28 12.23 -13.72
C LEU A 11 -7.49 11.32 -12.76
N LEU A 12 -8.16 10.40 -12.07
CA LEU A 12 -7.51 9.46 -11.16
C LEU A 12 -6.60 8.47 -11.90
N ASP A 13 -6.96 7.98 -13.09
CA ASP A 13 -6.08 7.08 -13.87
C ASP A 13 -4.77 7.78 -14.28
N VAL A 14 -4.85 9.04 -14.73
CA VAL A 14 -3.67 9.84 -15.07
C VAL A 14 -2.83 10.14 -13.82
N LEU A 15 -3.48 10.59 -12.73
CA LEU A 15 -2.79 11.04 -11.54
C LEU A 15 -2.05 9.91 -10.81
N GLN A 16 -2.61 8.69 -10.80
CA GLN A 16 -1.93 7.52 -10.22
C GLN A 16 -0.61 7.19 -10.93
N ARG A 17 -0.47 7.56 -12.21
CA ARG A 17 0.76 7.34 -13.00
C ARG A 17 1.69 8.54 -12.93
N PHE A 18 1.12 9.75 -12.90
CA PHE A 18 1.84 11.01 -12.94
C PHE A 18 1.52 11.88 -11.73
N GLY A 19 1.84 11.39 -10.52
CA GLY A 19 1.48 12.05 -9.26
C GLY A 19 2.10 13.45 -9.03
N ARG A 20 2.99 13.92 -9.91
CA ARG A 20 3.56 15.29 -9.90
C ARG A 20 3.05 16.17 -11.04
N ALA A 21 2.10 15.69 -11.84
CA ALA A 21 1.56 16.46 -12.96
C ALA A 21 0.88 17.74 -12.46
N THR A 22 1.15 18.85 -13.13
CA THR A 22 0.45 20.11 -12.85
C THR A 22 -0.98 20.04 -13.39
N HIS A 23 -1.88 20.89 -12.89
CA HIS A 23 -3.25 20.98 -13.43
C HIS A 23 -3.26 21.26 -14.95
N GLN A 24 -2.25 21.96 -15.47
CA GLN A 24 -2.10 22.19 -16.90
C GLN A 24 -1.75 20.90 -17.66
N GLN A 25 -0.81 20.12 -17.16
CA GLN A 25 -0.44 18.82 -17.77
C GLN A 25 -1.59 17.81 -17.68
N LEU A 26 -2.39 17.86 -16.61
CA LEU A 26 -3.58 17.04 -16.46
C LEU A 26 -4.68 17.45 -17.46
N ALA A 27 -4.83 18.75 -17.74
CA ALA A 27 -5.79 19.28 -18.71
C ALA A 27 -5.47 18.89 -20.17
N GLU A 28 -4.21 18.53 -20.46
CA GLU A 28 -3.81 17.99 -21.77
C GLU A 28 -4.30 16.54 -21.98
N GLN A 29 -4.53 15.81 -20.89
CA GLN A 29 -4.95 14.39 -20.93
C GLN A 29 -6.44 14.19 -20.63
N VAL A 30 -7.03 15.10 -19.87
CA VAL A 30 -8.44 15.06 -19.48
C VAL A 30 -9.12 16.32 -20.01
N PRO A 31 -10.26 16.24 -20.74
CA PRO A 31 -10.91 17.40 -21.35
C PRO A 31 -11.62 18.29 -20.33
N LEU A 32 -10.83 18.93 -19.46
CA LEU A 32 -11.22 19.83 -18.40
C LEU A 32 -10.25 21.00 -18.33
N SER A 33 -10.73 22.18 -17.96
CA SER A 33 -9.86 23.31 -17.63
C SER A 33 -9.04 23.03 -16.36
N PRO A 34 -7.85 23.66 -16.19
CA PRO A 34 -7.07 23.57 -14.96
C PRO A 34 -7.85 23.94 -13.69
N SER A 35 -8.79 24.88 -13.78
CA SER A 35 -9.67 25.27 -12.67
C SER A 35 -10.62 24.14 -12.25
N GLN A 36 -11.23 23.45 -13.22
CA GLN A 36 -12.12 22.31 -12.95
C GLN A 36 -11.36 21.14 -12.33
N ILE A 37 -10.14 20.87 -12.82
CA ILE A 37 -9.26 19.84 -12.25
C ILE A 37 -8.95 20.13 -10.79
N GLY A 38 -8.53 21.36 -10.46
CA GLY A 38 -8.23 21.73 -9.08
C GLY A 38 -9.41 21.54 -8.13
N ARG A 39 -10.62 21.97 -8.54
CA ARG A 39 -11.84 21.77 -7.73
C ARG A 39 -12.19 20.30 -7.54
N ARG A 40 -12.07 19.48 -8.58
CA ARG A 40 -12.33 18.03 -8.51
C ARG A 40 -11.32 17.34 -7.62
N LEU A 41 -10.03 17.64 -7.78
CA LEU A 41 -8.97 17.04 -6.98
C LEU A 41 -9.13 17.36 -5.49
N GLN A 42 -9.37 18.63 -5.17
CA GLN A 42 -9.66 19.06 -3.81
C GLN A 42 -10.86 18.32 -3.21
N ARG A 43 -11.94 18.14 -3.99
CA ARG A 43 -13.09 17.34 -3.54
C ARG A 43 -12.71 15.88 -3.30
N LEU A 44 -11.97 15.25 -4.21
CA LEU A 44 -11.55 13.84 -4.12
C LEU A 44 -10.63 13.59 -2.90
N GLU A 45 -9.79 14.56 -2.55
CA GLU A 45 -8.99 14.55 -1.32
C GLU A 45 -9.87 14.70 -0.07
N GLN A 46 -10.77 15.69 -0.06
CA GLN A 46 -11.66 15.95 1.08
C GLN A 46 -12.55 14.75 1.45
N VAL A 47 -12.96 13.98 0.45
CA VAL A 47 -13.83 12.81 0.64
C VAL A 47 -13.05 11.50 0.77
N GLY A 48 -11.72 11.55 0.80
CA GLY A 48 -10.85 10.40 1.06
C GLY A 48 -10.71 9.41 -0.11
N VAL A 49 -11.10 9.78 -1.34
CA VAL A 49 -10.79 8.96 -2.53
C VAL A 49 -9.29 9.05 -2.85
N VAL A 50 -8.71 10.25 -2.71
CA VAL A 50 -7.26 10.43 -2.74
C VAL A 50 -6.77 10.45 -1.31
N ASP A 51 -6.20 9.31 -0.86
CA ASP A 51 -5.65 9.16 0.49
C ASP A 51 -4.34 9.93 0.70
N GLY A 52 -3.63 10.24 -0.39
CA GLY A 52 -2.47 11.12 -0.36
C GLY A 52 -1.50 10.90 -1.50
N TYR A 53 -0.37 11.60 -1.44
CA TYR A 53 0.67 11.60 -2.47
C TYR A 53 1.98 11.08 -1.89
N ARG A 54 2.58 10.10 -2.57
CA ARG A 54 3.84 9.48 -2.12
C ARG A 54 4.83 9.36 -3.27
N VAL A 55 6.11 9.47 -2.94
CA VAL A 55 7.21 9.20 -3.88
C VAL A 55 7.54 7.71 -3.82
N VAL A 56 7.53 7.06 -4.98
CA VAL A 56 7.93 5.65 -5.10
C VAL A 56 9.44 5.57 -5.33
N LEU A 57 10.14 4.93 -4.40
CA LEU A 57 11.59 4.76 -4.45
C LEU A 57 11.95 3.32 -4.83
N ARG A 58 13.13 3.14 -5.42
CA ARG A 58 13.71 1.82 -5.74
C ARG A 58 14.50 1.30 -4.54
N PRO A 59 14.03 0.27 -3.81
CA PRO A 59 14.71 -0.22 -2.61
C PRO A 59 16.17 -0.62 -2.85
N GLU A 60 16.44 -1.27 -3.98
CA GLU A 60 17.77 -1.73 -4.36
C GLU A 60 18.77 -0.59 -4.57
N LYS A 61 18.30 0.61 -4.94
CA LYS A 61 19.14 1.80 -5.07
C LYS A 61 19.46 2.45 -3.73
N LEU A 62 18.77 2.05 -2.67
CA LEU A 62 18.92 2.56 -1.31
C LEU A 62 19.55 1.52 -0.37
N GLY A 63 20.11 0.44 -0.92
CA GLY A 63 20.74 -0.62 -0.14
C GLY A 63 19.74 -1.53 0.59
N LEU A 64 18.44 -1.51 0.24
CA LEU A 64 17.43 -2.43 0.75
C LEU A 64 17.34 -3.65 -0.18
N GLY A 65 18.31 -4.55 -0.05
CA GLY A 65 18.51 -5.68 -0.96
C GLY A 65 17.56 -6.86 -0.75
N VAL A 66 16.85 -6.92 0.38
CA VAL A 66 15.97 -8.03 0.74
C VAL A 66 14.54 -7.55 0.91
N THR A 67 13.60 -8.26 0.28
CA THR A 67 12.16 -8.15 0.56
C THR A 67 11.65 -9.51 1.00
N ALA A 68 10.84 -9.55 2.05
CA ALA A 68 10.25 -10.78 2.57
C ALA A 68 8.74 -10.61 2.76
N PHE A 69 7.97 -11.60 2.31
CA PHE A 69 6.57 -11.76 2.70
C PHE A 69 6.51 -12.68 3.91
N THR A 70 6.00 -12.17 5.02
CA THR A 70 6.09 -12.84 6.31
C THR A 70 4.70 -13.09 6.87
N SER A 71 4.35 -14.37 7.00
CA SER A 71 3.14 -14.83 7.66
C SER A 71 3.34 -14.88 9.17
N LEU A 72 2.37 -14.37 9.92
CA LEU A 72 2.33 -14.38 11.37
C LEU A 72 1.08 -15.11 11.87
N LYS A 73 1.27 -15.88 12.94
CA LYS A 73 0.17 -16.39 13.78
C LYS A 73 0.21 -15.74 15.15
N LEU A 74 -0.95 -15.49 15.74
CA LEU A 74 -1.10 -15.02 17.11
C LEU A 74 -1.56 -16.17 18.03
N LYS A 75 -1.05 -16.20 19.27
CA LYS A 75 -1.42 -17.19 20.30
C LYS A 75 -2.84 -17.00 20.81
N HIS A 76 -3.24 -15.74 20.98
CA HIS A 76 -4.48 -15.35 21.62
C HIS A 76 -5.11 -14.19 20.85
N HIS A 77 -6.40 -14.31 20.58
CA HIS A 77 -7.19 -13.35 19.81
C HIS A 77 -8.00 -12.42 20.73
N GLY A 78 -7.44 -12.04 21.88
CA GLY A 78 -8.08 -11.07 22.77
C GLY A 78 -7.85 -9.64 22.26
N ASP A 79 -8.89 -8.81 22.31
CA ASP A 79 -8.90 -7.46 21.74
C ASP A 79 -7.69 -6.61 22.18
N SER A 80 -7.32 -6.67 23.47
CA SER A 80 -6.18 -5.91 24.00
C SER A 80 -4.81 -6.34 23.44
N ILE A 81 -4.65 -7.63 23.10
CA ILE A 81 -3.42 -8.15 22.51
C ILE A 81 -3.33 -7.73 21.03
N ILE A 82 -4.46 -7.73 20.33
CA ILE A 82 -4.54 -7.30 18.93
C ILE A 82 -4.21 -5.80 18.83
N GLU A 83 -4.77 -4.96 19.70
CA GLU A 83 -4.45 -3.53 19.75
C GLU A 83 -2.97 -3.27 19.99
N GLN A 84 -2.37 -3.96 20.97
CA GLN A 84 -0.93 -3.84 21.25
C GLN A 84 -0.07 -4.33 20.08
N PHE A 85 -0.46 -5.44 19.45
CA PHE A 85 0.20 -5.95 18.25
C PHE A 85 0.18 -4.91 17.13
N GLN A 86 -0.99 -4.34 16.81
CA GLN A 86 -1.13 -3.32 15.77
C GLN A 86 -0.28 -2.09 16.04
N GLN A 87 -0.32 -1.56 17.27
CA GLN A 87 0.50 -0.40 17.66
C GLN A 87 2.00 -0.69 17.53
N GLN A 88 2.45 -1.89 17.89
CA GLN A 88 3.85 -2.26 17.79
C GLN A 88 4.28 -2.49 16.34
N ILE A 89 3.42 -3.04 15.48
CA ILE A 89 3.73 -3.23 14.05
C ILE A 89 3.82 -1.88 13.32
N ASP A 90 2.91 -0.95 13.61
CA ASP A 90 2.83 0.36 12.93
C ASP A 90 4.12 1.19 13.07
N VAL A 91 4.83 1.04 14.20
CA VAL A 91 6.09 1.75 14.46
C VAL A 91 7.33 1.06 13.90
N LEU A 92 7.21 -0.09 13.23
CA LEU A 92 8.33 -0.81 12.63
C LEU A 92 8.55 -0.35 11.18
N PRO A 93 9.55 0.50 10.89
CA PRO A 93 9.75 1.05 9.54
C PRO A 93 10.12 -0.03 8.50
N GLU A 94 10.62 -1.18 8.95
CA GLU A 94 10.92 -2.32 8.09
C GLU A 94 9.63 -2.97 7.52
N VAL A 95 8.50 -2.84 8.23
CA VAL A 95 7.20 -3.38 7.82
C VAL A 95 6.49 -2.34 6.96
N LEU A 96 6.43 -2.58 5.65
CA LEU A 96 5.80 -1.63 4.72
C LEU A 96 4.30 -1.85 4.55
N GLU A 97 3.82 -3.06 4.82
CA GLU A 97 2.41 -3.44 4.79
C GLU A 97 2.17 -4.55 5.81
N CYS A 98 0.99 -4.55 6.43
CA CYS A 98 0.51 -5.59 7.32
C CYS A 98 -0.99 -5.78 7.08
N HIS A 99 -1.39 -6.99 6.71
CA HIS A 99 -2.78 -7.31 6.34
C HIS A 99 -3.29 -8.43 7.23
N ALA A 100 -4.49 -8.29 7.78
CA ALA A 100 -5.21 -9.43 8.33
C ALA A 100 -5.71 -10.29 7.16
N VAL A 101 -5.48 -11.60 7.21
CA VAL A 101 -5.81 -12.52 6.11
C VAL A 101 -6.61 -13.71 6.60
N VAL A 102 -7.40 -14.30 5.70
CA VAL A 102 -8.06 -15.58 5.94
C VAL A 102 -7.15 -16.69 5.43
N GLY A 103 -6.97 -17.74 6.21
CA GLY A 103 -6.20 -18.93 5.83
C GLY A 103 -5.33 -19.44 6.98
N ASP A 104 -4.15 -19.95 6.64
CA ASP A 104 -3.22 -20.54 7.60
C ASP A 104 -2.46 -19.52 8.46
N ALA A 105 -2.61 -18.23 8.24
CA ALA A 105 -1.96 -17.17 9.00
C ALA A 105 -2.97 -16.10 9.36
N ASP A 106 -2.76 -15.41 10.48
CA ASP A 106 -3.64 -14.33 10.92
C ASP A 106 -3.26 -13.01 10.23
N TYR A 107 -1.94 -12.79 10.04
CA TYR A 107 -1.42 -11.61 9.34
C TYR A 107 -0.37 -11.96 8.28
N LEU A 108 -0.34 -11.16 7.22
CA LEU A 108 0.69 -11.17 6.18
C LEU A 108 1.38 -9.81 6.09
N LEU A 109 2.69 -9.81 6.28
CA LEU A 109 3.52 -8.61 6.27
C LEU A 109 4.39 -8.56 5.03
N ARG A 110 4.63 -7.36 4.50
CA ARG A 110 5.67 -7.10 3.49
C ARG A 110 6.82 -6.32 4.13
N ILE A 111 7.94 -6.99 4.36
CA ILE A 111 9.11 -6.47 5.06
C ILE A 111 10.24 -6.17 4.06
N VAL A 112 10.98 -5.08 4.28
CA VAL A 112 12.23 -4.78 3.56
C VAL A 112 13.40 -4.68 4.53
N ALA A 113 14.57 -5.13 4.08
CA ALA A 113 15.80 -5.13 4.85
C ALA A 113 17.02 -4.94 3.94
N PRO A 114 18.17 -4.48 4.47
CA PRO A 114 19.41 -4.40 3.71
C PRO A 114 19.91 -5.77 3.23
N ASP A 115 19.91 -6.76 4.13
CA ASP A 115 20.40 -8.11 3.89
C ASP A 115 19.67 -9.15 4.77
N LEU A 116 20.00 -10.43 4.58
CA LEU A 116 19.38 -11.54 5.32
C LEU A 116 19.76 -11.57 6.81
N ASN A 117 20.95 -11.07 7.17
CA ASN A 117 21.39 -11.04 8.57
C ASN A 117 20.60 -9.99 9.36
N TYR A 118 20.38 -8.83 8.75
CA TYR A 118 19.51 -7.79 9.27
C TYR A 118 18.08 -8.30 9.40
N LEU A 119 17.54 -8.94 8.36
CA LEU A 119 16.18 -9.51 8.41
C LEU A 119 16.03 -10.53 9.53
N SER A 120 16.98 -11.46 9.67
CA SER A 120 16.98 -12.46 10.76
C SER A 120 16.99 -11.79 12.13
N THR A 121 17.83 -10.77 12.31
CA THR A 121 17.90 -10.01 13.57
C THR A 121 16.59 -9.27 13.84
N PHE A 122 16.02 -8.62 12.83
CA PHE A 122 14.73 -7.94 12.92
C PHE A 122 13.62 -8.92 13.35
N VAL A 123 13.50 -10.07 12.69
CA VAL A 123 12.47 -11.06 13.00
C VAL A 123 12.64 -11.60 14.41
N MET A 124 13.84 -12.01 14.81
CA MET A 124 14.08 -12.63 16.12
C MET A 124 14.01 -11.63 17.28
N LYS A 125 14.51 -10.40 17.10
CA LYS A 125 14.64 -9.42 18.19
C LYS A 125 13.52 -8.41 18.26
N LYS A 126 12.79 -8.18 17.17
CA LYS A 126 11.63 -7.27 17.15
C LYS A 126 10.34 -8.05 16.93
N LEU A 127 10.19 -8.70 15.77
CA LEU A 127 8.90 -9.27 15.36
C LEU A 127 8.40 -10.39 16.29
N MET A 128 9.23 -11.37 16.61
CA MET A 128 8.91 -12.46 17.56
C MET A 128 8.68 -11.97 19.00
N ARG A 129 9.07 -10.73 19.32
CA ARG A 129 8.87 -10.14 20.65
C ARG A 129 7.62 -9.27 20.72
N VAL A 130 6.94 -9.05 19.60
CA VAL A 130 5.66 -8.34 19.60
C VAL A 130 4.65 -9.18 20.41
N PRO A 131 3.93 -8.58 21.37
CA PRO A 131 2.94 -9.28 22.17
C PRO A 131 1.94 -10.04 21.29
N GLY A 132 1.64 -11.27 21.69
CA GLY A 132 0.69 -12.13 20.98
C GLY A 132 1.28 -12.96 19.84
N VAL A 133 2.47 -12.64 19.31
CA VAL A 133 3.06 -13.41 18.20
C VAL A 133 3.42 -14.83 18.65
N ASP A 134 2.88 -15.82 17.95
CA ASP A 134 3.13 -17.25 18.17
C ASP A 134 4.26 -17.76 17.28
N SER A 135 4.10 -17.56 15.97
CA SER A 135 5.01 -18.06 14.97
C SER A 135 5.13 -17.11 13.79
N VAL A 136 6.32 -17.14 13.18
CA VAL A 136 6.68 -16.34 12.02
C VAL A 136 7.19 -17.27 10.92
N ARG A 137 6.70 -17.11 9.69
CA ARG A 137 7.26 -17.75 8.50
C ARG A 137 7.51 -16.71 7.43
N SER A 138 8.75 -16.59 6.96
CA SER A 138 9.13 -15.62 5.92
C SER A 138 9.47 -16.31 4.61
N ASN A 139 8.90 -15.81 3.52
CA ASN A 139 9.25 -16.14 2.14
C ASN A 139 10.07 -14.99 1.56
N ILE A 140 11.29 -15.27 1.11
CA ILE A 140 12.19 -14.26 0.54
C ILE A 140 11.86 -14.07 -0.94
N VAL A 141 11.70 -12.81 -1.35
CA VAL A 141 11.46 -12.46 -2.76
C VAL A 141 12.75 -12.60 -3.55
N LEU A 142 12.75 -13.47 -4.55
CA LEU A 142 13.89 -13.64 -5.46
C LEU A 142 13.93 -12.57 -6.56
N THR A 143 12.77 -12.23 -7.11
CA THR A 143 12.65 -11.24 -8.18
C THR A 143 11.26 -10.60 -8.13
N THR A 144 11.21 -9.28 -8.34
CA THR A 144 9.95 -8.53 -8.43
C THR A 144 9.75 -8.08 -9.88
N PHE A 145 8.71 -8.59 -10.55
CA PHE A 145 8.39 -8.21 -11.94
C PHE A 145 7.43 -7.01 -12.03
N LYS A 146 6.54 -6.84 -11.05
CA LYS A 146 5.55 -5.77 -11.01
C LYS A 146 5.33 -5.34 -9.56
N ARG A 147 5.25 -4.02 -9.31
CA ARG A 147 5.00 -3.43 -7.99
C ARG A 147 4.42 -2.03 -8.15
N ASN A 148 3.63 -1.58 -7.17
CA ASN A 148 3.09 -0.21 -7.08
C ASN A 148 2.36 0.25 -8.35
N GLY A 149 1.54 -0.63 -8.95
CA GLY A 149 0.70 -0.25 -10.09
C GLY A 149 -0.51 0.59 -9.67
N PRO A 150 -1.12 1.34 -10.60
CA PRO A 150 -2.38 2.03 -10.34
C PRO A 150 -3.48 1.03 -9.97
N LEU A 151 -4.43 1.46 -9.14
CA LEU A 151 -5.64 0.72 -8.83
C LEU A 151 -6.52 0.60 -10.08
N PRO A 152 -7.17 -0.56 -10.29
CA PRO A 152 -8.07 -0.76 -11.41
C PRO A 152 -9.39 -0.01 -11.20
N LEU A 153 -9.66 1.00 -12.02
CA LEU A 153 -10.90 1.81 -11.93
C LEU A 153 -11.99 1.41 -12.93
N GLY A 154 -11.73 0.43 -13.81
CA GLY A 154 -12.64 0.09 -14.92
C GLY A 154 -14.04 -0.36 -14.50
N HIS A 155 -14.17 -0.97 -13.31
CA HIS A 155 -15.45 -1.42 -12.76
C HIS A 155 -16.37 -0.26 -12.33
N LEU A 156 -15.85 0.96 -12.22
CA LEU A 156 -16.61 2.16 -11.87
C LEU A 156 -17.15 2.92 -13.10
N SER A 157 -16.70 2.56 -14.30
CA SER A 157 -17.18 3.16 -15.53
C SER A 157 -18.65 2.75 -15.76
N PRO A 158 -19.57 3.68 -16.07
CA PRO A 158 -21.01 3.42 -16.23
C PRO A 158 -21.41 2.58 -17.47
N GLY A 159 -20.54 1.67 -17.94
CA GLY A 159 -20.77 0.75 -19.05
C GLY A 159 -19.94 -0.53 -18.99
N GLY A 160 -19.63 -1.03 -17.78
CA GLY A 160 -18.77 -2.19 -17.56
C GLY A 160 -19.24 -3.49 -18.23
N ALA A 161 -18.91 -3.66 -19.51
CA ALA A 161 -18.54 -4.96 -20.04
C ALA A 161 -17.08 -5.23 -19.64
N ALA A 162 -16.87 -6.37 -19.01
CA ALA A 162 -15.56 -6.89 -18.64
C ALA A 162 -14.57 -6.84 -19.82
N ALA A 163 -13.33 -6.44 -19.52
CA ALA A 163 -12.16 -6.77 -20.32
C ALA A 163 -11.09 -7.32 -19.36
#